data_AF-A0A1Y3TLH7-F1
#
_entry.id   AF-A0A1Y3TLH7-F1
#
_cell.length_a   1.000
_cell.length_b   1.000
_cell.length_c   1.000
_cell.angle_alpha   90.00
_cell.angle_beta   90.00
_cell.angle_gamma   90.00
#
_symmetry.space_group_name_H-M   'P 1'
#
loop_
_entity.id
_entity.type
_entity.pdbx_description
1 polymer ?
#
loop_
_entity_poly.entity_id
_entity_poly.type
_entity_poly.pdbx_seq_one_letter_code
_entity_poly.pdbx_strand_id
1 'polypeptide(L)'
;MYANDTNSTICYYAAHIFSRLGIFVQVYKDTDLQINHALNIKNNYVIMIVSKHSRNPYPIDLCQTLLHRHIPFIVFTGQNQNRLSQNATYTIHTPFDPQSSSIQEWVFYTSLKYIFDLIYSLLYSMSYEKTKKYEQLYDQIFFKNL
;
A
#
# COMPACT_ATOMS: atom_id res chain seq x y z
N MET A 1 -1.84 -2.38 5.03
CA MET A 1 -0.92 -2.70 3.92
C MET A 1 -0.09 -3.91 4.32
N TYR A 2 0.12 -4.84 3.39
CA TYR A 2 0.94 -6.04 3.57
C TYR A 2 2.18 -5.92 2.69
N ALA A 3 3.36 -5.93 3.30
CA ALA A 3 4.61 -5.75 2.59
C ALA A 3 5.79 -6.18 3.47
N ASN A 4 6.73 -6.94 2.93
CA ASN A 4 7.93 -7.38 3.64
C ASN A 4 9.16 -6.55 3.25
N ASP A 5 10.17 -6.55 4.11
CA ASP A 5 11.50 -5.94 3.86
C ASP A 5 11.40 -4.48 3.37
N THR A 6 12.14 -4.12 2.33
CA THR A 6 12.15 -2.77 1.75
C THR A 6 10.79 -2.32 1.22
N ASN A 7 9.89 -3.25 0.84
CA ASN A 7 8.51 -2.90 0.48
C ASN A 7 7.75 -2.31 1.68
N SER A 8 8.06 -2.73 2.91
CA SER A 8 7.43 -2.19 4.11
C SER A 8 7.81 -0.72 4.34
N THR A 9 9.04 -0.33 4.03
CA THR A 9 9.52 1.05 4.18
C THR A 9 8.70 2.03 3.33
N ILE A 10 8.45 1.69 2.06
CA ILE A 10 7.62 2.55 1.20
C ILE A 10 6.14 2.53 1.63
N CYS A 11 5.66 1.45 2.26
CA CYS A 11 4.32 1.41 2.86
C CYS A 11 4.21 2.33 4.08
N TYR A 12 5.26 2.48 4.89
CA TYR A 12 5.27 3.45 5.99
C TYR A 12 5.23 4.89 5.48
N TYR A 13 5.91 5.18 4.36
CA TYR A 13 5.76 6.47 3.67
C TYR A 13 4.30 6.71 3.26
N ALA A 14 3.67 5.74 2.59
CA ALA A 14 2.26 5.84 2.20
C ALA A 14 1.33 6.03 3.41
N ALA A 15 1.57 5.28 4.49
CA ALA A 15 0.82 5.40 5.73
C ALA A 15 0.93 6.81 6.33
N HIS A 16 2.13 7.39 6.32
CA HIS A 16 2.35 8.74 6.80
C HIS A 16 1.57 9.77 5.98
N ILE A 17 1.68 9.77 4.66
CA ILE A 17 0.96 10.76 3.83
C ILE A 17 -0.56 10.58 3.92
N PHE A 18 -1.07 9.34 3.91
CA PHE A 18 -2.51 9.09 4.00
C PHE A 18 -3.09 9.44 5.38
N SER A 19 -2.28 9.37 6.44
CA SER A 19 -2.72 9.81 7.78
C SER A 19 -3.09 11.29 7.82
N ARG A 20 -2.47 12.13 6.97
CA ARG A 20 -2.80 13.55 6.84
C ARG A 20 -4.20 13.79 6.26
N LEU A 21 -4.75 12.80 5.55
CA LEU A 21 -6.13 12.79 5.06
C LEU A 21 -7.13 12.24 6.10
N GLY A 22 -6.65 11.88 7.30
CA GLY A 22 -7.43 11.15 8.29
C GLY A 22 -7.67 9.68 7.92
N ILE A 23 -6.92 9.13 6.96
CA ILE A 23 -6.99 7.72 6.57
C ILE A 23 -5.97 6.95 7.41
N PHE A 24 -6.45 6.07 8.29
CA PHE A 24 -5.58 5.25 9.12
C PHE A 24 -5.04 4.05 8.34
N VAL A 25 -3.72 3.91 8.30
CA VAL A 25 -3.04 2.86 7.53
C VAL A 25 -2.11 2.10 8.46
N GLN A 26 -2.45 0.84 8.73
CA GLN A 26 -1.56 -0.10 9.43
C GLN A 26 -0.67 -0.84 8.43
N VAL A 27 0.63 -0.91 8.69
CA VAL A 27 1.59 -1.71 7.91
C VAL A 27 1.87 -3.01 8.68
N TYR A 28 1.69 -4.15 8.01
CA TYR A 28 2.03 -5.46 8.53
C TYR A 28 3.24 -5.99 7.76
N LYS A 29 4.41 -5.95 8.41
CA LYS A 29 5.68 -6.37 7.82
C LYS A 29 5.99 -7.86 8.02
N ASP A 30 5.42 -8.45 9.07
CA ASP A 30 5.64 -9.84 9.45
C ASP A 30 4.56 -10.73 8.83
N THR A 31 5.00 -11.82 8.19
CA THR A 31 4.15 -12.72 7.40
C THR A 31 3.04 -13.36 8.23
N ASP A 32 3.35 -13.80 9.45
CA ASP A 32 2.39 -14.38 10.39
C ASP A 32 1.30 -13.36 10.78
N LEU A 33 1.67 -12.10 11.01
CA LEU A 33 0.72 -11.03 11.31
C LEU A 33 -0.15 -10.68 10.11
N GLN A 34 0.41 -10.70 8.89
CA GLN A 34 -0.37 -10.52 7.66
C GLN A 34 -1.42 -11.64 7.49
N ILE A 35 -1.06 -12.90 7.74
CA ILE A 35 -1.99 -14.05 7.71
C ILE A 35 -3.09 -13.85 8.75
N ASN A 36 -2.71 -13.65 10.01
CA ASN A 36 -3.66 -13.51 11.11
C ASN A 36 -4.61 -12.34 10.87
N HIS A 37 -4.11 -11.22 10.35
CA HIS A 37 -4.97 -10.10 9.99
C HIS A 37 -5.89 -10.44 8.82
N ALA A 38 -5.39 -11.08 7.75
CA ALA A 38 -6.22 -11.47 6.60
C ALA A 38 -7.34 -12.46 6.95
N LEU A 39 -7.15 -13.28 8.00
CA LEU A 39 -8.19 -14.18 8.51
C LEU A 39 -9.26 -13.46 9.37
N ASN A 40 -8.90 -12.36 10.03
CA ASN A 40 -9.75 -11.71 11.04
C ASN A 40 -10.28 -10.32 10.63
N ILE A 41 -9.77 -9.73 9.54
CA ILE A 41 -10.17 -8.39 9.09
C ILE A 41 -11.67 -8.33 8.72
N LYS A 42 -12.30 -7.18 8.95
CA LYS A 42 -13.70 -6.89 8.55
C LYS A 42 -13.78 -6.31 7.14
N ASN A 43 -14.97 -6.35 6.52
CA ASN A 43 -15.16 -5.96 5.11
C ASN A 43 -15.21 -4.44 4.86
N ASN A 44 -15.02 -3.62 5.89
CA ASN A 44 -14.97 -2.14 5.78
C ASN A 44 -13.55 -1.60 5.55
N TYR A 45 -12.57 -2.48 5.34
CA TYR A 45 -11.18 -2.13 5.07
C TYR A 45 -10.81 -2.48 3.64
N VAL A 46 -9.92 -1.68 3.05
CA VAL A 46 -9.23 -2.01 1.79
C VAL A 46 -7.82 -2.47 2.12
N ILE A 47 -7.44 -3.65 1.64
CA ILE A 47 -6.07 -4.15 1.77
C ILE A 47 -5.24 -3.66 0.59
N MET A 48 -4.01 -3.23 0.86
CA MET A 48 -3.02 -2.96 -0.18
C MET A 48 -1.82 -3.89 0.04
N ILE A 49 -1.42 -4.61 -0.99
CA ILE A 49 -0.31 -5.58 -0.95
C ILE A 49 0.78 -5.04 -1.87
N VAL A 50 1.99 -4.86 -1.32
CA VAL A 50 3.15 -4.43 -2.12
C VAL A 50 4.13 -5.59 -2.22
N SER A 51 4.29 -6.11 -3.44
CA SER A 51 5.22 -7.21 -3.71
C SER A 51 5.93 -7.00 -5.04
N LYS A 52 7.20 -6.60 -4.95
CA LYS A 52 8.09 -6.42 -6.11
C LYS A 52 8.25 -7.71 -6.93
N HIS A 53 8.46 -8.82 -6.24
CA HIS A 53 8.72 -10.14 -6.83
C HIS A 53 7.58 -11.11 -6.54
N SER A 54 7.05 -11.78 -7.57
CA SER A 54 6.09 -12.88 -7.40
C SER A 54 6.75 -14.25 -7.17
N ARG A 55 7.89 -14.27 -6.48
CA ARG A 55 8.66 -15.51 -6.26
C ARG A 55 8.17 -16.30 -5.05
N ASN A 56 7.62 -15.62 -4.04
CA ASN A 56 7.05 -16.28 -2.88
C ASN A 56 5.61 -16.74 -3.24
N PRO A 57 5.23 -18.01 -3.01
CA PRO A 57 3.86 -18.47 -3.19
C PRO A 57 2.90 -17.87 -2.16
N TYR A 58 3.39 -17.51 -0.96
CA TYR A 58 2.57 -17.05 0.16
C TYR A 58 1.61 -15.88 -0.18
N PRO A 59 2.05 -14.81 -0.89
CA PRO A 59 1.15 -13.74 -1.29
C PRO A 59 -0.04 -14.22 -2.15
N ILE A 60 0.06 -15.34 -2.87
CA ILE A 60 -1.03 -15.89 -3.70
C ILE A 60 -2.11 -16.48 -2.78
N ASP A 61 -1.73 -17.29 -1.80
CA ASP A 61 -2.66 -17.88 -0.83
C ASP A 61 -3.35 -16.79 0.00
N LEU A 62 -2.61 -15.73 0.32
CA LEU A 62 -3.16 -14.54 0.98
C LEU A 62 -4.21 -13.84 0.10
N CYS A 63 -3.94 -13.64 -1.19
CA CYS A 63 -4.90 -13.07 -2.14
C CYS A 63 -6.16 -13.94 -2.25
N GLN A 64 -6.01 -15.26 -2.33
CA GLN A 64 -7.15 -16.19 -2.36
C GLN A 64 -7.98 -16.11 -1.08
N THR A 65 -7.32 -16.02 0.09
CA THR A 65 -8.00 -15.83 1.38
C THR A 65 -8.84 -14.55 1.38
N LEU A 66 -8.29 -13.44 0.89
CA LEU A 66 -9.01 -12.17 0.81
C LEU A 66 -10.17 -12.22 -0.20
N LEU A 67 -9.98 -12.87 -1.35
CA LEU A 67 -11.05 -13.10 -2.34
C LEU A 67 -12.22 -13.89 -1.75
N HIS A 68 -11.94 -15.04 -1.11
CA HIS A 68 -12.98 -15.88 -0.50
C HIS A 68 -13.75 -15.18 0.61
N ARG A 69 -13.11 -14.22 1.29
CA ARG A 69 -13.74 -13.41 2.34
C ARG A 69 -14.42 -12.13 1.81
N HIS A 70 -14.40 -11.91 0.50
CA HIS A 70 -14.90 -10.69 -0.16
C HIS A 70 -14.29 -9.40 0.42
N ILE A 71 -13.01 -9.44 0.77
CA ILE A 71 -12.26 -8.27 1.22
C ILE A 71 -11.69 -7.58 -0.02
N PRO A 72 -11.98 -6.28 -0.27
CA PRO A 72 -11.39 -5.58 -1.40
C PRO A 72 -9.89 -5.37 -1.18
N PHE A 73 -9.09 -5.66 -2.21
CA PHE A 73 -7.66 -5.42 -2.13
C PHE A 73 -7.00 -5.00 -3.45
N ILE A 74 -5.92 -4.24 -3.33
CA ILE A 74 -5.11 -3.73 -4.43
C ILE A 74 -3.71 -4.33 -4.32
N VAL A 75 -3.21 -4.91 -5.40
CA VAL A 75 -1.83 -5.42 -5.48
C VAL A 75 -0.97 -4.46 -6.29
N PHE A 76 0.18 -4.07 -5.72
CA PHE A 76 1.22 -3.32 -6.42
C PHE A 76 2.40 -4.24 -6.69
N THR A 77 2.73 -4.45 -7.97
CA THR A 77 3.73 -5.46 -8.36
C THR A 77 4.51 -5.11 -9.62
N GLY A 78 5.73 -5.64 -9.70
CA GLY A 78 6.70 -5.31 -10.74
C GLY A 78 6.49 -5.98 -12.09
N GLN A 79 5.99 -7.22 -12.11
CA GLN A 79 5.86 -8.00 -13.35
C GLN A 79 4.43 -7.96 -13.89
N ASN A 80 4.30 -7.69 -15.19
CA ASN A 80 3.06 -7.97 -15.93
C ASN A 80 2.85 -9.50 -15.98
N GLN A 81 1.63 -9.95 -15.72
CA GLN A 81 1.21 -11.37 -15.77
C GLN A 81 1.82 -12.31 -14.72
N ASN A 82 1.91 -11.88 -13.45
CA ASN A 82 2.16 -12.82 -12.37
C ASN A 82 0.85 -13.44 -11.86
N ARG A 83 0.92 -14.63 -11.24
CA ARG A 83 -0.25 -15.32 -10.65
C ARG A 83 -0.97 -14.46 -9.60
N LEU A 84 -0.31 -13.44 -9.06
CA LEU A 84 -0.90 -12.47 -8.13
C LEU A 84 -1.88 -11.54 -8.84
N SER A 85 -1.53 -11.02 -10.01
CA SER A 85 -2.37 -10.06 -10.73
C SER A 85 -3.66 -10.68 -11.26
N GLN A 86 -3.66 -11.99 -11.58
CA GLN A 86 -4.84 -12.72 -12.04
C GLN A 86 -5.89 -12.95 -10.94
N ASN A 87 -5.46 -12.91 -9.68
CA ASN A 87 -6.31 -13.18 -8.51
C ASN A 87 -6.59 -11.91 -7.69
N ALA A 88 -6.17 -10.73 -8.14
CA ALA A 88 -6.39 -9.49 -7.40
C ALA A 88 -7.69 -8.81 -7.81
N THR A 89 -8.36 -8.13 -6.86
CA THR A 89 -9.49 -7.25 -7.20
C THR A 89 -9.03 -6.11 -8.10
N TYR A 90 -7.86 -5.54 -7.81
CA TYR A 90 -7.18 -4.55 -8.64
C TYR A 90 -5.68 -4.79 -8.62
N THR A 91 -5.02 -4.60 -9.76
CA THR A 91 -3.56 -4.63 -9.85
C THR A 91 -3.04 -3.33 -10.45
N ILE A 92 -2.02 -2.77 -9.81
CA ILE A 92 -1.22 -1.67 -10.35
C ILE A 92 0.17 -2.20 -10.63
N HIS A 93 0.51 -2.29 -11.92
CA HIS A 93 1.83 -2.71 -12.36
C HIS A 93 2.79 -1.52 -12.29
N THR A 94 3.91 -1.73 -11.63
CA THR A 94 5.02 -0.78 -11.51
C THR A 94 6.17 -1.26 -12.38
N PRO A 95 6.92 -0.36 -13.06
CA PRO A 95 8.08 -0.78 -13.85
C PRO A 95 9.10 -1.55 -13.01
N PHE A 96 9.37 -2.78 -13.41
CA PHE A 96 10.39 -3.65 -12.82
C PHE A 96 10.78 -4.74 -13.82
N ASP A 97 12.03 -4.73 -14.28
CA ASP A 97 12.57 -5.77 -15.16
C ASP A 97 13.63 -6.59 -14.44
N PRO A 98 13.33 -7.81 -13.95
CA PRO A 98 14.25 -8.62 -13.14
C PRO A 98 15.53 -9.03 -13.85
N GLN A 99 15.64 -8.85 -15.18
CA GLN A 99 16.87 -9.10 -15.94
C GLN A 99 17.82 -7.89 -15.96
N SER A 100 17.40 -6.75 -15.40
CA SER A 100 18.18 -5.51 -15.38
C SER A 100 18.98 -5.33 -14.08
N SER A 101 19.88 -4.34 -14.08
CA SER A 101 20.81 -4.04 -12.97
C SER A 101 20.09 -3.63 -11.67
N SER A 102 20.84 -3.36 -10.60
CA SER A 102 20.31 -2.88 -9.31
C SER A 102 19.44 -1.60 -9.40
N ILE A 103 19.51 -0.86 -10.50
CA ILE A 103 18.66 0.31 -10.81
C ILE A 103 17.16 -0.04 -10.78
N GLN A 104 16.79 -1.27 -11.13
CA GLN A 104 15.38 -1.71 -11.15
C GLN A 104 14.65 -1.52 -9.81
N GLU A 105 15.36 -1.67 -8.69
CA GLU A 105 14.74 -1.55 -7.37
C GLU A 105 14.38 -0.09 -7.09
N TRP A 106 15.27 0.82 -7.45
CA TRP A 106 15.05 2.25 -7.37
C TRP A 106 13.91 2.69 -8.28
N VAL A 107 13.85 2.15 -9.50
CA VAL A 107 12.74 2.42 -10.45
C VAL A 107 11.41 1.96 -9.86
N PHE A 108 11.36 0.75 -9.29
CA PHE A 108 10.15 0.21 -8.66
C PHE A 108 9.67 1.11 -7.50
N TYR A 109 10.56 1.45 -6.56
CA TYR A 109 10.17 2.27 -5.40
C TYR A 109 9.87 3.72 -5.75
N THR A 110 10.58 4.30 -6.73
CA THR A 110 10.29 5.65 -7.24
C THR A 110 8.92 5.69 -7.89
N SER A 111 8.59 4.65 -8.68
CA SER A 111 7.28 4.51 -9.32
C SER A 111 6.16 4.32 -8.29
N LEU A 112 6.38 3.48 -7.28
CA LEU A 112 5.43 3.31 -6.16
C LEU A 112 5.19 4.61 -5.40
N LYS A 113 6.26 5.35 -5.07
CA LYS A 113 6.15 6.64 -4.41
C LYS A 113 5.28 7.60 -5.24
N TYR A 114 5.57 7.69 -6.53
CA TYR A 114 4.78 8.51 -7.45
C TYR A 114 3.30 8.12 -7.48
N ILE A 115 3.00 6.82 -7.54
CA ILE A 115 1.61 6.32 -7.49
C ILE A 115 0.94 6.69 -6.17
N PHE A 116 1.61 6.53 -5.04
CA PHE A 116 1.06 6.93 -3.73
C PHE A 116 0.84 8.44 -3.66
N ASP A 117 1.74 9.25 -4.21
CA ASP A 117 1.60 10.71 -4.28
C ASP A 117 0.40 11.12 -5.15
N LEU A 118 0.15 10.42 -6.26
CA LEU A 118 -1.03 10.61 -7.11
C LEU A 118 -2.32 10.25 -6.37
N ILE A 119 -2.37 9.07 -5.73
CA ILE A 119 -3.54 8.64 -4.94
C ILE A 119 -3.81 9.66 -3.83
N TYR A 120 -2.76 10.10 -3.12
CA TYR A 120 -2.87 11.12 -2.09
C TYR A 120 -3.45 12.42 -2.65
N SER A 121 -2.92 12.91 -3.77
CA SER A 121 -3.36 14.18 -4.38
C SER A 121 -4.81 14.12 -4.85
N LEU A 122 -5.25 12.98 -5.38
CA LEU A 122 -6.65 12.75 -5.77
C LEU A 122 -7.57 12.74 -4.54
N LEU A 123 -7.20 12.01 -3.49
CA LEU A 123 -8.01 11.96 -2.26
C LEU A 123 -8.03 13.31 -1.53
N TYR A 124 -6.91 14.04 -1.53
CA TYR A 124 -6.80 15.39 -0.99
C TYR A 124 -7.76 16.33 -1.72
N SER A 125 -7.75 16.34 -3.06
CA SER A 125 -8.62 17.23 -3.83
C SER A 125 -10.10 16.92 -3.63
N MET A 126 -10.48 15.64 -3.52
CA MET A 126 -11.85 15.22 -3.23
C MET A 126 -12.33 15.64 -1.83
N SER A 127 -11.43 15.86 -0.88
CA SER A 127 -11.74 16.19 0.52
C SER A 127 -11.07 17.48 1.00
N TYR A 128 -10.81 18.43 0.08
CA TYR A 128 -9.94 19.59 0.31
C TYR A 128 -10.22 20.33 1.62
N GLU A 129 -11.46 20.77 1.82
CA GLU A 129 -11.86 21.54 3.01
C GLU A 129 -11.70 20.77 4.32
N LYS A 130 -11.99 19.46 4.30
CA LYS A 130 -11.83 18.59 5.47
C LYS A 130 -10.35 18.43 5.80
N THR A 131 -9.52 18.15 4.80
CA THR A 131 -8.10 17.93 4.99
C THR A 131 -7.39 19.20 5.47
N LYS A 132 -7.72 20.35 4.89
CA LYS A 132 -7.16 21.65 5.29
C LYS A 132 -7.43 21.96 6.77
N LYS A 133 -8.63 21.67 7.27
CA LYS A 133 -8.96 21.83 8.70
C LYS A 133 -8.15 20.89 9.59
N TYR A 134 -7.94 19.66 9.15
CA TYR A 134 -7.14 18.69 9.89
C TYR A 134 -5.67 19.12 9.96
N GLU A 135 -5.11 19.64 8.85
CA GLU A 135 -3.76 20.21 8.81
C GLU A 135 -3.61 21.39 9.79
N GLN A 136 -4.58 22.32 9.80
CA GLN A 136 -4.58 23.44 10.74
C GLN A 136 -4.61 22.97 12.21
N LEU A 137 -5.41 21.96 12.53
CA LEU A 137 -5.47 21.40 13.89
C LEU A 137 -4.16 20.70 14.25
N TYR A 138 -3.58 19.94 13.32
CA TYR A 138 -2.28 19.32 13.51
C TYR A 138 -1.22 20.37 13.81
N ASP A 139 -1.16 21.44 13.02
CA ASP A 139 -0.17 22.50 13.20
C ASP A 139 -0.35 23.21 14.55
N GLN A 140 -1.60 23.47 14.95
CA GLN A 140 -1.92 24.04 16.26
C GLN A 140 -1.50 23.15 17.43
N ILE A 141 -1.45 21.83 17.27
CA ILE A 141 -1.02 20.91 18.33
C ILE A 141 0.50 20.75 18.32
N PHE A 142 1.08 20.55 17.14
CA PHE A 142 2.49 20.22 16.97
C PHE A 142 3.40 21.45 17.16
N PHE A 143 2.99 22.60 16.62
CA PHE A 143 3.75 23.86 16.69
C PHE A 143 3.29 24.77 17.83
N LYS A 144 2.38 24.33 18.71
CA LYS A 144 1.79 25.17 19.78
C LYS A 144 2.80 25.86 20.71
N ASN A 145 4.05 25.35 20.74
CA ASN A 145 5.13 25.81 21.62
C ASN A 145 6.42 26.15 20.84
N LEU A 146 6.34 26.41 19.53
CA LEU A 146 7.43 26.97 18.71
C LEU A 146 7.21 28.47 18.51
#